data_AF-A0A1G1C3F9-F1
#
_entry.id   AF-A0A1G1C3F9-F1
#
_cell.length_a   1.000
_cell.length_b   1.000
_cell.length_c   1.000
_cell.angle_alpha   90.00
_cell.angle_beta   90.00
_cell.angle_gamma   90.00
#
_symmetry.space_group_name_H-M   'P 1'
#
loop_
_entity.id
_entity.type
_entity.pdbx_description
1 polymer ?
#
loop_
_entity_poly.entity_id
_entity_poly.type
_entity_poly.pdbx_seq_one_letter_code
_entity_poly.pdbx_strand_id
1 'polypeptide(L)'
;MIDKCFQCGLCCRLFLVNLTEEEYQSGKYKTQFEEFGLIDDFHQANSLGANILKQKEDNSCIYLKRNKCSIHRIRPQVCKEFFCTSKLKKFKKMVKQIEKKRASLKKEKK
;
A
#
# COMPACT_ATOMS: atom_id res chain seq x y z
N MET A 1 8.89 1.70 -21.76
CA MET A 1 7.94 0.96 -20.88
C MET A 1 7.22 2.01 -20.06
N ILE A 2 5.88 2.03 -20.02
CA ILE A 2 5.16 3.12 -19.35
C ILE A 2 4.93 2.73 -17.89
N ASP A 3 5.75 3.27 -16.99
CA ASP A 3 5.58 3.19 -15.54
C ASP A 3 4.43 4.12 -15.12
N LYS A 4 3.19 3.68 -15.39
CA LYS A 4 1.97 4.44 -15.10
C LYS A 4 1.06 3.67 -14.16
N CYS A 5 0.65 4.36 -13.10
CA CYS A 5 -0.42 3.89 -12.22
C CYS A 5 -1.78 4.31 -12.81
N PHE A 6 -2.68 3.34 -13.00
CA PHE A 6 -4.05 3.58 -13.48
C PHE A 6 -5.06 3.82 -12.35
N GLN A 7 -4.58 3.99 -11.10
CA GLN A 7 -5.41 4.17 -9.90
C GLN A 7 -6.55 3.13 -9.75
N CYS A 8 -6.31 1.87 -10.17
CA CYS A 8 -7.31 0.80 -10.12
C CYS A 8 -7.62 0.28 -8.69
N GLY A 9 -6.87 0.75 -7.68
CA GLY A 9 -7.09 0.41 -6.28
C GLY A 9 -6.67 -1.01 -5.86
N LEU A 10 -6.23 -1.87 -6.78
CA LEU A 10 -5.89 -3.27 -6.46
C LEU A 10 -4.72 -3.37 -5.47
N CYS A 11 -3.65 -2.61 -5.65
CA CYS A 11 -2.54 -2.62 -4.69
C CYS A 11 -2.99 -2.21 -3.29
N CYS A 12 -3.86 -1.19 -3.18
CA CYS A 12 -4.44 -0.75 -1.92
C CYS A 12 -5.34 -1.80 -1.26
N ARG A 13 -5.83 -2.80 -1.99
CA ARG A 13 -6.64 -3.91 -1.45
C ARG A 13 -5.81 -5.13 -1.08
N LEU A 14 -4.60 -5.26 -1.62
CA LEU A 14 -3.83 -6.50 -1.57
C LEU A 14 -2.61 -6.41 -0.66
N PHE A 15 -2.06 -5.21 -0.44
CA PHE A 15 -0.75 -5.06 0.19
C PHE A 15 -0.78 -4.16 1.41
N LEU A 16 -0.02 -4.57 2.41
CA LEU A 16 0.44 -3.72 3.50
C LEU A 16 1.52 -2.78 2.98
N VAL A 17 1.53 -1.56 3.49
CA VAL A 17 2.44 -0.49 3.06
C VAL A 17 3.21 -0.01 4.28
N ASN A 18 4.46 -0.43 4.39
CA ASN A 18 5.40 0.11 5.38
C ASN A 18 5.87 1.49 4.91
N LEU A 19 5.85 2.44 5.84
CA LEU A 19 6.45 3.75 5.68
C LEU A 19 7.96 3.69 5.91
N THR A 20 8.71 4.56 5.23
CA THR A 20 10.10 4.82 5.63
C THR A 20 10.15 5.53 6.99
N GLU A 21 11.34 5.62 7.57
CA GLU A 21 11.53 6.35 8.83
C GLU A 21 11.08 7.81 8.71
N GLU A 22 11.49 8.50 7.64
CA GLU A 22 11.11 9.89 7.41
C GLU A 22 9.60 10.04 7.19
N GLU A 23 8.97 9.09 6.50
CA GLU A 23 7.53 9.10 6.27
C GLU A 23 6.73 8.87 7.55
N TYR A 24 7.19 7.94 8.39
CA TYR A 24 6.58 7.63 9.68
C TYR A 24 6.72 8.82 10.64
N GLN A 25 7.94 9.34 10.84
CA GLN A 25 8.23 10.48 11.72
C GLN A 25 7.54 11.76 11.26
N SER A 26 7.24 11.91 9.95
CA SER A 26 6.54 13.10 9.46
C SER A 26 5.10 13.26 9.95
N GLY A 27 4.47 12.19 10.47
CA GLY A 27 3.07 12.20 10.90
C GLY A 27 2.05 12.44 9.77
N LYS A 28 2.47 12.45 8.51
CA LYS A 28 1.60 12.74 7.35
C LYS A 28 0.61 11.63 7.03
N TYR A 29 0.85 10.42 7.53
CA TYR A 29 0.07 9.24 7.21
C TYR A 29 -0.45 8.54 8.46
N LYS A 30 -1.68 8.04 8.39
CA LYS A 30 -2.30 7.24 9.45
C LYS A 30 -1.72 5.83 9.47
N THR A 31 -1.35 5.35 10.64
CA THR A 31 -0.77 4.01 10.81
C THR A 31 -1.66 3.08 11.64
N GLN A 32 -1.36 1.78 11.61
CA GLN A 32 -2.24 0.73 12.15
C GLN A 32 -2.50 0.85 13.66
N PHE A 33 -1.51 1.34 14.43
CA PHE A 33 -1.58 1.40 15.90
C PHE A 33 -1.61 2.83 16.46
N GLU A 34 -1.76 3.84 15.61
CA GLU A 34 -1.80 5.25 16.02
C GLU A 34 -2.81 5.54 17.15
N GLU A 35 -3.92 4.78 17.21
CA GLU A 35 -4.95 4.91 18.25
C GLU A 35 -4.51 4.44 19.65
N PHE A 36 -3.44 3.66 19.74
CA PHE A 36 -2.83 3.20 21.00
C PHE A 36 -1.61 4.04 21.41
N GLY A 37 -1.33 5.11 20.67
CA GLY A 37 -0.13 5.93 20.83
C GLY A 37 0.90 5.69 19.74
N LEU A 38 1.76 6.69 19.53
CA LEU A 38 2.89 6.59 18.60
C LEU A 38 4.10 6.00 19.33
N ILE A 39 4.85 5.17 18.62
CA ILE A 39 6.14 4.65 19.08
C ILE A 39 7.22 5.60 18.53
N ASP A 40 8.00 6.22 19.41
CA ASP A 40 9.03 7.20 19.05
C ASP A 40 10.22 6.55 18.32
N ASP A 41 10.63 5.35 18.76
CA ASP A 41 11.71 4.60 18.11
C ASP A 41 11.20 3.90 16.83
N PHE A 42 11.74 4.30 15.68
CA PHE A 42 11.32 3.75 14.40
C PHE A 42 11.66 2.25 14.26
N HIS A 43 12.78 1.79 14.83
CA HIS A 43 13.15 0.37 14.76
C HIS A 43 12.12 -0.51 15.47
N GLN A 44 11.68 -0.10 16.65
CA GLN A 44 10.61 -0.74 17.40
C GLN A 44 9.28 -0.64 16.64
N ALA A 45 8.95 0.54 16.11
CA ALA A 45 7.74 0.73 15.31
C ALA A 45 7.70 -0.20 14.09
N ASN A 46 8.82 -0.35 13.38
CA ASN A 46 8.94 -1.22 12.22
C ASN A 46 8.88 -2.71 12.60
N SER A 47 9.53 -3.11 13.70
CA SER A 47 9.48 -4.49 14.21
C SER A 47 8.06 -4.93 14.59
N LEU A 48 7.29 -4.03 15.20
CA LEU A 48 5.91 -4.28 15.61
C LEU A 48 4.88 -4.05 14.50
N GLY A 49 5.29 -3.51 13.35
CA GLY A 49 4.38 -3.15 12.25
C GLY A 49 3.58 -1.86 12.49
N ALA A 50 3.96 -1.04 13.49
CA ALA A 50 3.37 0.27 13.73
C ALA A 50 3.67 1.30 12.63
N ASN A 51 4.68 1.06 11.79
CA ASN A 51 4.95 1.88 10.60
C ASN A 51 4.11 1.48 9.37
N ILE A 52 3.14 0.58 9.51
CA ILE A 52 2.27 0.16 8.40
C ILE A 52 1.09 1.13 8.30
N LEU A 53 0.77 1.58 7.07
CA LEU A 53 -0.44 2.37 6.82
C LEU A 53 -1.68 1.68 7.38
N LYS A 54 -2.54 2.44 8.06
CA LYS A 54 -3.79 1.93 8.61
C LYS A 54 -4.63 1.23 7.54
N GLN A 55 -5.20 0.10 7.91
CA GLN A 55 -6.20 -0.61 7.12
C GLN A 55 -7.61 -0.28 7.63
N LYS A 56 -8.60 -0.47 6.76
CA LYS A 56 -10.01 -0.53 7.13
C LYS A 56 -10.35 -1.93 7.62
N GLU A 57 -11.57 -2.09 8.11
CA GLU A 57 -12.15 -3.38 8.49
C GLU A 57 -12.11 -4.43 7.36
N ASP A 58 -12.22 -4.00 6.09
CA ASP A 58 -12.12 -4.89 4.92
C ASP A 58 -10.68 -5.22 4.51
N ASN A 59 -9.70 -4.90 5.36
CA ASN A 59 -8.25 -5.02 5.13
C ASN A 59 -7.72 -4.18 3.95
N SER A 60 -8.53 -3.32 3.34
CA SER A 60 -8.01 -2.36 2.36
C SER A 60 -7.32 -1.19 3.06
N CYS A 61 -6.34 -0.58 2.40
CA CYS A 61 -5.69 0.63 2.88
C CYS A 61 -6.72 1.73 3.17
N ILE A 62 -6.57 2.44 4.30
CA ILE A 62 -7.47 3.52 4.74
C ILE A 62 -7.67 4.61 3.68
N TYR A 63 -6.68 4.83 2.81
CA TYR A 63 -6.71 5.83 1.76
C TYR A 63 -7.40 5.37 0.46
N LEU A 64 -7.89 4.14 0.37
CA LEU A 64 -8.70 3.67 -0.76
C LEU A 64 -10.10 4.28 -0.68
N LYS A 65 -10.45 5.22 -1.57
CA LYS A 65 -11.79 5.82 -1.63
C LYS A 65 -12.37 5.64 -3.03
N ARG A 66 -13.60 5.12 -3.13
CA ARG A 66 -14.29 4.88 -4.42
C ARG A 66 -13.40 4.17 -5.46
N ASN A 67 -12.74 3.08 -5.05
CA ASN A 67 -11.78 2.30 -5.85
C ASN A 67 -10.49 3.03 -6.30
N LYS A 68 -10.22 4.24 -5.81
CA LYS A 68 -9.03 5.03 -6.16
C LYS A 68 -8.22 5.38 -4.91
N CYS A 69 -6.91 5.51 -5.08
CA CYS A 69 -6.03 6.02 -4.02
C CYS A 69 -6.28 7.52 -3.84
N SER A 70 -6.79 7.91 -2.68
CA SER A 70 -7.11 9.32 -2.38
C SER A 70 -5.87 10.20 -2.18
N ILE A 71 -4.74 9.60 -1.77
CA ILE A 71 -3.45 10.28 -1.58
C ILE A 71 -2.49 10.08 -2.75
N HIS A 72 -2.98 9.74 -3.95
CA HIS A 72 -2.12 9.28 -5.05
C HIS A 72 -0.94 10.22 -5.36
N ARG A 73 -1.12 11.54 -5.31
CA ARG A 73 -0.05 12.52 -5.57
C ARG A 73 1.05 12.51 -4.50
N ILE A 74 0.68 12.27 -3.25
CA ILE A 74 1.56 12.29 -2.08
C ILE A 74 1.72 10.87 -1.50
N ARG A 75 1.56 9.83 -2.31
CA ARG A 75 1.60 8.44 -1.83
C ARG A 75 3.00 8.09 -1.28
N PRO A 76 3.11 7.12 -0.35
CA PRO A 76 4.40 6.72 0.20
C PRO A 76 5.40 6.23 -0.86
N GLN A 77 6.68 6.25 -0.52
CA GLN A 77 7.79 5.94 -1.43
C GLN A 77 7.62 4.57 -2.10
N VAL A 78 7.31 3.52 -1.33
CA VAL A 78 7.07 2.18 -1.88
C VAL A 78 5.89 2.16 -2.89
N CYS A 79 4.87 2.99 -2.66
CA CYS A 79 3.73 3.15 -3.57
C CYS A 79 4.07 4.01 -4.81
N LYS A 80 5.09 4.87 -4.75
CA LYS A 80 5.61 5.60 -5.90
C LYS A 80 6.43 4.69 -6.80
N GLU A 81 7.25 3.83 -6.20
CA GLU A 81 8.15 2.92 -6.91
C GLU A 81 7.45 1.70 -7.51
N PHE A 82 6.36 1.25 -6.90
CA PHE A 82 5.65 0.07 -7.38
C PHE A 82 4.76 0.37 -8.59
N PHE A 83 5.03 -0.32 -9.70
CA PHE A 83 4.17 -0.38 -10.88
C PHE A 83 3.76 -1.81 -11.19
N CYS A 84 2.51 -2.02 -11.62
CA CYS A 84 2.01 -3.35 -11.99
C CYS A 84 2.75 -3.95 -13.20
N THR A 85 3.50 -3.14 -13.93
CA THR A 85 4.33 -3.52 -15.09
C THR A 85 5.81 -3.68 -14.71
N SER A 86 6.17 -3.49 -13.44
CA SER A 86 7.57 -3.49 -13.01
C SER A 86 8.20 -4.86 -13.22
N LYS A 87 9.43 -4.86 -13.77
CA LYS A 87 10.27 -6.05 -13.93
C LYS A 87 11.28 -6.24 -12.80
N LEU A 88 11.30 -5.34 -11.81
CA LEU A 88 12.24 -5.40 -10.70
C LEU A 88 11.99 -6.67 -9.87
N LYS A 89 13.07 -7.39 -9.53
CA LYS A 89 13.00 -8.64 -8.75
C LYS A 89 12.22 -8.47 -7.44
N LYS A 90 12.41 -7.33 -6.76
CA LYS A 90 11.71 -6.99 -5.50
C LYS A 90 10.18 -6.97 -5.62
N PHE A 91 9.64 -6.62 -6.79
CA PHE A 91 8.19 -6.53 -7.03
C PHE A 91 7.57 -7.74 -7.73
N LYS A 92 8.38 -8.73 -8.13
CA LYS A 92 7.91 -9.91 -8.89
C LYS A 92 6.74 -10.64 -8.23
N LYS A 93 6.78 -10.83 -6.91
CA LYS A 93 5.69 -11.48 -6.16
C LYS A 93 4.41 -10.64 -6.15
N MET A 94 4.53 -9.32 -5.93
CA MET A 94 3.40 -8.40 -5.92
C MET A 94 2.71 -8.33 -7.28
N VAL A 95 3.48 -8.24 -8.37
CA VAL A 95 2.94 -8.25 -9.75
C VAL A 95 2.11 -9.52 -10.01
N LYS A 96 2.65 -10.70 -9.66
CA LYS A 96 1.92 -11.98 -9.79
C LYS A 96 0.60 -12.00 -9.00
N GLN A 97 0.59 -11.44 -7.78
CA GLN A 97 -0.65 -11.37 -6.98
C GLN A 97 -1.71 -10.46 -7.63
N ILE A 98 -1.29 -9.31 -8.18
CA ILE A 98 -2.20 -8.44 -8.93
C ILE A 98 -2.78 -9.14 -10.15
N GLU A 99 -1.93 -9.84 -10.94
CA GLU A 99 -2.37 -10.58 -12.12
C GLU A 99 -3.39 -11.67 -11.76
N LYS A 100 -3.11 -12.45 -10.71
CA LYS A 100 -4.04 -13.46 -10.19
C LYS A 100 -5.37 -12.84 -9.77
N LYS A 101 -5.35 -11.71 -9.04
CA LYS A 101 -6.58 -11.02 -8.62
C LYS A 101 -7.37 -10.48 -9.81
N ARG A 102 -6.69 -9.90 -10.82
CA ARG A 102 -7.33 -9.45 -12.07
C ARG A 102 -8.01 -10.60 -12.81
N ALA A 103 -7.38 -11.78 -12.83
CA ALA A 103 -7.95 -12.97 -13.46
C ALA A 103 -9.22 -13.46 -12.72
N SER A 104 -9.25 -13.50 -11.38
CA SER A 104 -10.47 -13.89 -10.65
C SER A 104 -11.62 -12.90 -10.88
N LEU A 105 -11.34 -11.60 -10.83
CA LEU A 105 -12.35 -10.56 -11.07
C LEU A 105 -12.93 -10.58 -12.50
N LYS A 106 -12.21 -11.11 -13.49
CA LYS A 106 -12.73 -11.33 -14.84
C LYS A 106 -13.65 -12.53 -14.94
N LYS A 107 -13.37 -13.59 -14.17
CA LYS A 107 -14.19 -14.81 -14.12
C LYS A 107 -15.51 -14.57 -13.40
N GLU A 108 -15.50 -13.77 -12.34
CA GLU A 108 -16.71 -13.40 -11.56
C GLU A 108 -17.70 -12.52 -12.35
N LYS A 109 -17.27 -11.93 -13.47
CA LYS A 109 -18.08 -11.07 -14.34
C LYS A 109 -18.62 -11.78 -15.58
N LYS A 110 -18.28 -13.06 -15.76
CA LYS A 110 -18.72 -13.90 -16.88
C LYS A 110 -19.74 -14.91 -16.36
#